data_AF-A0A355IKH5-F1
#
_entry.id   AF-A0A355IKH5-F1
#
_cell.length_a   1.000
_cell.length_b   1.000
_cell.length_c   1.000
_cell.angle_alpha   90.00
_cell.angle_beta   90.00
_cell.angle_gamma   90.00
#
_symmetry.space_group_name_H-M   'P 1'
#
loop_
_entity.id
_entity.type
_entity.pdbx_description
1 polymer ?
#
loop_
_entity_poly.entity_id
_entity_poly.type
_entity_poly.pdbx_seq_one_letter_code
_entity_poly.pdbx_strand_id
1 'polypeptide(L)' 'VATISDQRCDVDFIDSLYKAGMNVVRLNSAHMNEEGFTRVINNTRSVSNRIAILMDTKGPEVRTT' A
#
# COMPACT_ATOMS: atom_id res chain seq x y z
N VAL A 1 2.41 1.76 -10.74
CA VAL A 1 1.53 1.41 -9.59
C VAL A 1 1.99 0.08 -9.02
N ALA A 2 2.19 -0.04 -7.71
CA ALA A 2 2.53 -1.29 -7.03
C ALA A 2 1.56 -1.56 -5.87
N THR A 3 1.16 -2.82 -5.69
CA THR A 3 0.36 -3.24 -4.52
C THR A 3 1.31 -3.54 -3.37
N ILE A 4 1.12 -2.85 -2.24
CA ILE A 4 1.94 -3.04 -1.04
C ILE A 4 1.12 -3.81 -0.01
N SER A 5 1.76 -4.73 0.70
CA SER A 5 1.19 -5.42 1.86
C SER A 5 1.69 -4.77 3.14
N ASP A 6 0.85 -4.74 4.16
CA ASP A 6 1.16 -4.41 5.55
C ASP A 6 2.31 -5.26 6.14
N GLN A 7 2.51 -6.49 5.65
CA GLN A 7 3.60 -7.36 6.05
C GLN A 7 4.97 -6.95 5.48
N ARG A 8 4.98 -6.20 4.37
CA ARG A 8 6.19 -5.77 3.65
C ARG A 8 6.04 -4.33 3.20
N CYS A 9 6.05 -3.41 4.17
CA CYS A 9 5.86 -1.98 3.95
C CYS A 9 6.89 -1.11 4.66
N ASP A 10 8.07 -1.66 4.97
CA ASP A 10 9.14 -0.90 5.63
C ASP A 10 9.64 0.24 4.73
N VAL A 11 10.09 1.32 5.36
CA VAL A 11 10.48 2.56 4.66
C VAL A 11 11.54 2.28 3.59
N ASP A 12 12.56 1.49 3.90
CA ASP A 12 13.63 1.14 2.96
C ASP A 12 13.12 0.38 1.74
N PHE A 13 12.13 -0.50 1.93
CA PHE A 13 11.51 -1.22 0.84
C PHE A 13 10.75 -0.27 -0.08
N ILE A 14 9.94 0.63 0.48
CA ILE A 14 9.18 1.63 -0.29
C ILE A 14 10.12 2.61 -1.00
N ASP A 15 11.21 3.03 -0.36
CA ASP A 15 12.25 3.88 -0.96
C ASP A 15 12.94 3.20 -2.15
N SER A 16 13.25 1.91 -2.03
CA SER A 16 13.83 1.14 -3.15
C SER A 16 12.88 1.10 -4.36
N LEU A 17 11.57 0.93 -4.11
CA LEU A 17 10.55 0.94 -5.16
C LEU A 17 10.38 2.33 -5.77
N TYR A 18 10.38 3.38 -4.95
CA TYR A 18 10.29 4.76 -5.41
C TYR A 18 11.48 5.11 -6.32
N LYS A 19 12.71 4.76 -5.91
CA LYS A 19 13.92 4.92 -6.71
C LYS A 19 13.90 4.10 -8.00
N ALA A 20 13.24 2.95 -7.99
CA ALA A 20 12.99 2.14 -9.18
C ALA A 20 11.88 2.70 -10.10
N GLY A 21 11.21 3.79 -9.72
CA GLY A 21 10.19 4.48 -10.54
C GLY A 21 8.74 4.26 -10.10
N MET A 22 8.50 3.67 -8.92
CA MET A 22 7.14 3.55 -8.37
C MET A 22 6.58 4.93 -8.00
N ASN A 23 5.38 5.25 -8.49
CA ASN A 23 4.70 6.52 -8.26
C ASN A 23 3.36 6.41 -7.50
N VAL A 24 2.80 5.20 -7.41
CA VAL A 24 1.51 4.95 -6.75
C VAL A 24 1.57 3.66 -5.95
N VAL A 25 1.16 3.73 -4.69
CA VAL A 25 0.95 2.60 -3.79
C VAL A 25 -0.53 2.24 -3.77
N ARG A 26 -0.85 0.97 -4.04
CA ARG A 26 -2.21 0.42 -3.97
C ARG A 26 -2.39 -0.35 -2.66
N LEU A 27 -3.40 0.04 -1.88
CA LEU A 27 -3.82 -0.58 -0.63
C LEU A 27 -5.05 -1.44 -0.89
N ASN A 28 -5.00 -2.75 -0.59
CA ASN A 28 -6.11 -3.66 -0.82
C ASN A 28 -6.91 -3.90 0.47
N SER A 29 -8.16 -3.46 0.51
CA SER A 29 -9.00 -3.57 1.70
C SER A 29 -9.59 -4.94 1.98
N ALA A 30 -9.42 -5.90 1.07
CA ALA A 30 -9.82 -7.28 1.33
C ALA A 30 -8.83 -8.04 2.22
N HIS A 31 -7.63 -7.49 2.45
CA HIS A 31 -6.52 -8.18 3.12
C HIS A 31 -5.87 -7.38 4.26
N MET A 32 -6.35 -6.16 4.56
CA MET A 32 -5.77 -5.28 5.58
C MET A 32 -6.80 -4.79 6.59
N ASN A 33 -6.33 -4.55 7.81
CA ASN A 33 -7.06 -3.84 8.86
C ASN A 33 -6.60 -2.36 8.94
N GLU A 34 -7.26 -1.58 9.79
CA GLU A 34 -6.99 -0.14 9.97
C GLU A 34 -5.54 0.16 10.38
N GLU A 35 -4.96 -0.65 11.27
CA GLU A 35 -3.57 -0.52 11.70
C GLU A 35 -2.59 -0.75 10.53
N GLY A 36 -2.84 -1.78 9.73
CA GLY A 36 -2.05 -2.10 8.53
C GLY A 36 -2.08 -0.95 7.53
N PHE A 37 -3.25 -0.37 7.26
CA PHE A 37 -3.35 0.80 6.40
C PHE A 37 -2.55 1.98 6.94
N THR A 38 -2.73 2.30 8.22
CA THR A 38 -2.05 3.42 8.87
C THR A 38 -0.54 3.27 8.77
N ARG A 39 -0.01 2.06 9.00
CA ARG A 39 1.41 1.75 8.85
C ARG A 39 1.91 1.98 7.42
N VAL A 40 1.21 1.45 6.41
CA VAL A 40 1.63 1.60 5.01
C VAL A 40 1.58 3.08 4.58
N ILE A 41 0.53 3.81 4.97
CA ILE A 41 0.36 5.23 4.66
C ILE A 41 1.50 6.05 5.28
N ASN A 42 1.75 5.86 6.58
CA ASN A 42 2.80 6.58 7.30
C ASN A 42 4.17 6.32 6.68
N ASN A 43 4.52 5.05 6.45
CA ASN A 43 5.81 4.69 5.86
C ASN A 43 5.95 5.23 4.43
N THR A 44 4.89 5.19 3.63
CA THR A 44 4.88 5.79 2.27
C THR A 44 5.13 7.29 2.32
N ARG A 45 4.51 7.99 3.26
CA ARG A 45 4.67 9.44 3.45
C ARG A 45 6.04 9.81 4.00
N SER A 46 6.66 8.95 4.82
CA SER A 46 8.05 9.10 5.25
C SER A 46 9.04 9.03 4.09
N VAL A 47 8.76 8.23 3.04
CA VAL A 47 9.59 8.18 1.84
C VAL A 47 9.36 9.40 0.94
N SER A 48 8.10 9.70 0.61
CA SER A 48 7.77 10.82 -0.27
C SER A 48 6.30 11.21 -0.22
N ASN A 49 6.05 12.53 -0.15
CA ASN A 49 4.72 13.11 -0.29
C ASN A 49 4.18 13.09 -1.73
N ARG A 50 5.02 12.73 -2.72
CA ARG A 50 4.64 12.68 -4.15
C ARG A 50 4.06 11.33 -4.57
N ILE A 51 4.24 10.29 -3.75
CA ILE A 51 3.70 8.96 -4.05
C ILE A 51 2.18 9.00 -3.84
N ALA A 52 1.40 8.73 -4.88
CA ALA A 52 -0.05 8.66 -4.74
C ALA A 52 -0.45 7.38 -3.98
N ILE A 53 -1.55 7.46 -3.24
CA ILE A 53 -2.10 6.30 -2.52
C ILE A 53 -3.46 6.00 -3.15
N LEU A 54 -3.63 4.77 -3.62
CA LEU A 54 -4.86 4.26 -4.22
C LEU A 54 -5.47 3.23 -3.28
N MET A 55 -6.70 3.48 -2.83
CA MET A 55 -7.47 2.55 -2.03
C MET A 55 -8.29 1.65 -2.95
N ASP A 56 -7.97 0.36 -2.96
CA ASP A 56 -8.68 -0.69 -3.65
C ASP A 56 -9.69 -1.30 -2.66
N THR A 57 -10.95 -0.89 -2.80
CA THR A 57 -12.03 -1.32 -1.91
C THR A 57 -12.50 -2.72 -2.30
N LYS A 58 -12.75 -3.55 -1.29
CA LYS A 58 -13.40 -4.85 -1.48
C LYS A 58 -14.80 -4.62 -2.06
N GLY A 59 -15.00 -4.93 -3.34
CA GLY A 59 -16.31 -4.94 -4.00
C GLY A 59 -17.18 -6.11 -3.54
N PRO A 60 -18.37 -6.31 -4.15
CA PRO A 60 -19.24 -7.46 -3.90
C PRO A 60 -18.66 -8.75 -4.50
N GLU A 61 -17.50 -9.19 -4.01
CA GLU A 61 -16.88 -10.45 -4.40
C GLU A 61 -17.53 -11.63 -3.69
N VAL A 62 -18.10 -12.55 -4.48
CA VAL A 62 -18.55 -13.86 -4.00
C VAL A 62 -17.34 -14.76 -3.84
N ARG A 63 -16.98 -15.09 -2.59
CA ARG A 63 -15.99 -16.12 -2.28
C ARG A 63 -16.72 -17.44 -2.02
N THR A 64 -16.39 -18.48 -2.78
CA THR A 64 -16.81 -19.86 -2.46
C THR A 64 -15.94 -20.38 -1.32
N THR A 65 -16.58 -20.92 -0.29
CA THR A 65 -15.96 -21.64 0.84
C THR A 65 -15.30 -22.94 0.41
#